data_AF-A0A378FRI8-F1
#
_entry.id   AF-A0A378FRI8-F1
#
_cell.length_a   1.000
_cell.length_b   1.000
_cell.length_c   1.000
_cell.angle_alpha   90.00
_cell.angle_beta   90.00
_cell.angle_gamma   90.00
#
_symmetry.space_group_name_H-M   'P 1'
#
loop_
_entity.id
_entity.type
_entity.pdbx_description
1 polymer ?
#
loop_
_entity_poly.entity_id
_entity_poly.type
_entity_poly.pdbx_seq_one_letter_code
_entity_poly.pdbx_strand_id
1 'polypeptide(L)'
;MDITPPYTPGALRGGSHVHVYSPNGQFVSFTYNDHVLHERDPALDLRNVGVAAPYGPVTPQGQHPREYGGSHWCVLVSRTTPAPAPGSDEINRAYEEGWVGNHTLAFIGDTLAENGDKVPELFIVDLPQDEAGWKQPGGAPLAGTATTMPAPPAGVSQRPFDLHPPSPLPGTGERPAPLGARQSPGDGDSLSDARRRRRSAAVAYFPRRGRAAAVDASRVGYPVGV
;
A
#
# COMPACT_ATOMS: atom_id res chain seq x y z
N MET A 1 -2.45 -16.66 1.95
CA MET A 1 -1.85 -16.75 0.62
C MET A 1 -2.48 -17.90 -0.14
N ASP A 2 -2.94 -17.65 -1.36
CA ASP A 2 -3.62 -18.65 -2.21
C ASP A 2 -3.15 -18.53 -3.67
N ILE A 3 -2.29 -19.43 -4.15
CA ILE A 3 -1.64 -19.29 -5.46
C ILE A 3 -2.16 -20.28 -6.51
N THR A 4 -3.06 -21.18 -6.12
CA THR A 4 -3.66 -22.18 -6.98
C THR A 4 -5.12 -21.81 -7.25
N PRO A 5 -5.57 -21.80 -8.52
CA PRO A 5 -6.96 -21.55 -8.81
C PRO A 5 -7.86 -22.72 -8.34
N PRO A 6 -9.11 -22.47 -7.94
CA PRO A 6 -9.76 -21.15 -7.86
C PRO A 6 -9.26 -20.33 -6.67
N TYR A 7 -8.92 -19.06 -6.92
CA TYR A 7 -8.40 -18.17 -5.88
C TYR A 7 -9.48 -17.74 -4.89
N THR A 8 -9.10 -17.63 -3.63
CA THR A 8 -9.97 -17.26 -2.51
C THR A 8 -9.97 -15.74 -2.28
N PRO A 9 -11.12 -15.04 -2.41
CA PRO A 9 -11.23 -13.63 -2.02
C PRO A 9 -10.76 -13.39 -0.59
N GLY A 10 -10.05 -12.29 -0.36
CA GLY A 10 -9.45 -11.97 0.94
C GLY A 10 -8.14 -12.70 1.24
N ALA A 11 -7.73 -13.67 0.41
CA ALA A 11 -6.42 -14.32 0.48
C ALA A 11 -5.58 -13.93 -0.74
N LEU A 12 -4.83 -12.83 -0.62
CA LEU A 12 -3.91 -12.41 -1.68
C LEU A 12 -2.89 -13.50 -2.00
N ARG A 13 -2.43 -13.52 -3.24
CA ARG A 13 -1.66 -14.61 -3.85
C ARG A 13 -0.19 -14.29 -4.03
N GLY A 14 0.38 -13.53 -3.10
CA GLY A 14 1.73 -12.96 -3.26
C GLY A 14 2.34 -12.48 -1.96
N GLY A 15 3.47 -11.79 -2.06
CA GLY A 15 4.22 -11.26 -0.92
C GLY A 15 3.69 -9.90 -0.48
N SER A 16 3.73 -9.64 0.84
CA SER A 16 3.47 -8.31 1.39
C SER A 16 4.71 -7.79 2.13
N HIS A 17 4.93 -6.48 2.10
CA HIS A 17 6.08 -5.81 2.71
C HIS A 17 5.64 -4.49 3.34
N VAL A 18 6.45 -4.00 4.29
CA VAL A 18 6.25 -2.70 4.96
C VAL A 18 4.85 -2.60 5.58
N HIS A 19 4.65 -3.25 6.71
CA HIS A 19 3.35 -3.24 7.39
C HIS A 19 3.21 -2.02 8.30
N VAL A 20 2.14 -1.25 8.13
CA VAL A 20 1.86 -0.07 8.96
C VAL A 20 0.44 -0.14 9.51
N TYR A 21 0.32 -0.10 10.84
CA TYR A 21 -0.98 -0.01 11.49
C TYR A 21 -1.63 1.35 11.26
N SER A 22 -2.93 1.33 11.02
CA SER A 22 -3.80 2.51 11.13
C SER A 22 -3.69 3.15 12.54
N PRO A 23 -4.00 4.45 12.69
CA PRO A 23 -3.88 5.13 13.98
C PRO A 23 -4.71 4.50 15.11
N ASN A 24 -5.86 3.91 14.78
CA ASN A 24 -6.70 3.17 15.73
C ASN A 24 -6.33 1.68 15.88
N GLY A 25 -5.33 1.18 15.14
CA GLY A 25 -4.83 -0.18 15.20
C GLY A 25 -5.73 -1.26 14.58
N GLN A 26 -6.82 -0.90 13.89
CA GLN A 26 -7.79 -1.87 13.35
C GLN A 26 -7.38 -2.45 11.99
N PHE A 27 -6.74 -1.62 11.17
CA PHE A 27 -6.29 -1.97 9.82
C PHE A 27 -4.77 -1.96 9.74
N VAL A 28 -4.22 -2.74 8.81
CA VAL A 28 -2.79 -2.75 8.48
C VAL A 28 -2.63 -2.54 6.98
N SER A 29 -1.92 -1.49 6.59
CA SER A 29 -1.51 -1.29 5.19
C SER A 29 -0.23 -2.05 4.89
N PHE A 30 -0.02 -2.37 3.62
CA PHE A 30 1.22 -2.97 3.15
C PHE A 30 1.42 -2.71 1.65
N THR A 31 2.67 -2.77 1.22
CA THR A 31 3.00 -2.97 -0.19
C THR A 31 2.90 -4.44 -0.59
N TYR A 32 2.60 -4.72 -1.85
CA TYR A 32 2.26 -6.05 -2.35
C TYR A 32 2.84 -6.30 -3.75
N ASN A 33 3.32 -7.52 -3.98
CA ASN A 33 3.69 -8.05 -5.29
C ASN A 33 3.00 -9.41 -5.48
N ASP A 34 2.46 -9.63 -6.68
CA ASP A 34 1.64 -10.80 -7.00
C ASP A 34 2.49 -11.96 -7.51
N HIS A 35 2.46 -13.12 -6.83
CA HIS A 35 3.29 -14.25 -7.24
C HIS A 35 2.83 -14.86 -8.55
N VAL A 36 1.50 -14.94 -8.77
CA VAL A 36 0.93 -15.55 -9.98
C VAL A 36 1.28 -14.74 -11.22
N LEU A 37 1.24 -13.41 -11.13
CA LEU A 37 1.66 -12.55 -12.25
C LEU A 37 3.17 -12.49 -12.42
N HIS A 38 3.94 -12.45 -11.31
CA HIS A 38 5.40 -12.47 -11.34
C HIS A 38 5.94 -13.70 -12.08
N GLU A 39 5.40 -14.89 -11.79
CA GLU A 39 5.80 -16.14 -12.47
C GLU A 39 5.40 -16.17 -13.95
N ARG A 40 4.40 -15.38 -14.34
CA ARG A 40 3.93 -15.36 -15.73
C ARG A 40 4.82 -14.49 -16.62
N ASP A 41 5.11 -13.28 -16.20
CA ASP A 41 5.87 -12.31 -16.99
C ASP A 41 6.51 -11.26 -16.06
N PRO A 42 7.83 -11.01 -16.14
CA PRO A 42 8.49 -9.95 -15.38
C PRO A 42 7.85 -8.56 -15.57
N ALA A 43 7.25 -8.28 -16.73
CA ALA A 43 6.55 -7.01 -16.98
C ALA A 43 5.29 -6.84 -16.12
N LEU A 44 4.77 -7.93 -15.54
CA LEU A 44 3.57 -7.93 -14.70
C LEU A 44 3.87 -7.98 -13.21
N ASP A 45 5.14 -7.97 -12.82
CA ASP A 45 5.57 -7.87 -11.43
C ASP A 45 5.42 -6.43 -10.90
N LEU A 46 4.15 -6.00 -10.80
CA LEU A 46 3.79 -4.64 -10.41
C LEU A 46 3.55 -4.55 -8.91
N ARG A 47 4.13 -3.52 -8.29
CA ARG A 47 3.93 -3.26 -6.87
C ARG A 47 2.64 -2.48 -6.63
N ASN A 48 1.81 -2.98 -5.72
CA ASN A 48 0.57 -2.36 -5.29
C ASN A 48 0.58 -2.07 -3.79
N VAL A 49 -0.43 -1.33 -3.34
CA VAL A 49 -0.77 -1.15 -1.93
C VAL A 49 -2.03 -1.95 -1.62
N GLY A 50 -2.02 -2.64 -0.48
CA GLY A 50 -3.15 -3.38 0.05
C GLY A 50 -3.39 -3.10 1.52
N VAL A 51 -4.53 -3.59 2.01
CA VAL A 51 -4.95 -3.46 3.40
C VAL A 51 -5.44 -4.79 3.92
N ALA A 52 -5.02 -5.14 5.13
CA ALA A 52 -5.57 -6.21 5.94
C ALA A 52 -6.62 -5.62 6.89
N ALA A 53 -7.87 -6.05 6.72
CA ALA A 53 -9.02 -5.64 7.51
C ALA A 53 -9.44 -6.76 8.48
N PRO A 54 -10.03 -6.43 9.64
CA PRO A 54 -10.33 -7.39 10.71
C PRO A 54 -11.60 -8.23 10.44
N TYR A 55 -11.84 -8.61 9.19
CA TYR A 55 -13.04 -9.34 8.73
C TYR A 55 -12.74 -10.79 8.29
N GLY A 56 -11.69 -11.37 8.87
CA GLY A 56 -11.33 -12.78 8.69
C GLY A 56 -12.02 -13.71 9.70
N PRO A 57 -11.59 -14.98 9.81
CA PRO A 57 -10.46 -15.56 9.09
C PRO A 57 -10.75 -15.83 7.61
N VAL A 58 -9.69 -15.95 6.81
CA VAL A 58 -9.75 -16.43 5.42
C VAL A 58 -8.96 -17.72 5.32
N THR A 59 -9.56 -18.76 4.76
CA THR A 59 -8.95 -20.10 4.65
C THR A 59 -8.99 -20.56 3.20
N PRO A 60 -7.87 -20.44 2.46
CA PRO A 60 -7.69 -21.07 1.16
C PRO A 60 -7.88 -22.58 1.23
N GLN A 61 -8.09 -23.21 0.08
CA GLN A 61 -8.25 -24.67 0.00
C GLN A 61 -6.97 -25.44 0.38
N GLY A 62 -5.80 -24.80 0.26
CA GLY A 62 -4.52 -25.40 0.66
C GLY A 62 -4.06 -26.48 -0.31
N GLN A 63 -4.12 -26.20 -1.61
CA GLN A 63 -3.72 -27.11 -2.68
C GLN A 63 -2.20 -27.09 -2.92
N HIS A 64 -1.49 -26.08 -2.42
CA HIS A 64 -0.04 -25.93 -2.57
C HIS A 64 0.67 -25.69 -1.22
N PRO A 65 1.88 -26.25 -0.95
CA PRO A 65 2.55 -26.14 0.36
C PRO A 65 2.87 -24.71 0.83
N ARG A 66 2.96 -23.76 -0.10
CA ARG A 66 3.16 -22.32 0.20
C ARG A 66 1.86 -21.59 0.55
N GLU A 67 0.71 -22.23 0.44
CA GLU A 67 -0.58 -21.64 0.76
C GLU A 67 -0.89 -21.75 2.25
N TYR A 68 -1.54 -20.72 2.77
CA TYR A 68 -1.89 -20.64 4.18
C TYR A 68 -3.04 -19.66 4.39
N GLY A 69 -3.88 -19.96 5.39
CA GLY A 69 -4.92 -19.05 5.85
C GLY A 69 -4.38 -17.85 6.62
N GLY A 70 -5.21 -16.84 6.78
CA GLY A 70 -4.92 -15.64 7.55
C GLY A 70 -6.06 -15.28 8.50
N SER A 71 -5.76 -14.55 9.56
CA SER A 71 -6.77 -14.03 10.49
C SER A 71 -7.50 -12.79 9.96
N HIS A 72 -6.95 -12.14 8.93
CA HIS A 72 -7.48 -10.90 8.35
C HIS A 72 -7.94 -11.12 6.91
N TRP A 73 -8.84 -10.25 6.46
CA TRP A 73 -9.27 -10.13 5.08
C TRP A 73 -8.36 -9.14 4.35
N CYS A 74 -7.59 -9.62 3.37
CA CYS A 74 -6.62 -8.80 2.65
C CYS A 74 -7.10 -8.48 1.23
N VAL A 75 -7.10 -7.19 0.86
CA VAL A 75 -7.43 -6.71 -0.49
C VAL A 75 -6.39 -5.70 -0.97
N LEU A 76 -6.30 -5.51 -2.29
CA LEU A 76 -5.59 -4.34 -2.84
C LEU A 76 -6.49 -3.11 -2.78
N VAL A 77 -5.88 -1.94 -2.64
CA VAL A 77 -6.58 -0.65 -2.64
C VAL A 77 -6.08 0.28 -3.75
N SER A 78 -4.99 -0.11 -4.42
CA SER A 78 -4.50 0.50 -5.64
C SER A 78 -4.75 -0.40 -6.86
N ARG A 79 -4.76 0.21 -8.05
CA ARG A 79 -4.66 -0.48 -9.35
C ARG A 79 -3.41 -0.01 -10.08
N THR A 80 -2.62 -0.93 -10.60
CA THR A 80 -1.47 -0.61 -11.46
C THR A 80 -1.60 -1.25 -12.83
N THR A 81 -0.98 -0.63 -13.84
CA THR A 81 -0.86 -1.15 -15.20
C THR A 81 0.60 -1.17 -15.63
N PRO A 82 1.08 -2.17 -16.39
CA PRO A 82 2.46 -2.20 -16.86
C PRO A 82 2.76 -1.08 -17.88
N ALA A 83 1.71 -0.55 -18.54
CA ALA A 83 1.80 0.47 -19.56
C ALA A 83 0.78 1.59 -19.27
N PRO A 84 1.05 2.47 -18.29
CA PRO A 84 0.21 3.62 -18.00
C PRO A 84 0.14 4.55 -19.21
N ALA A 85 -1.02 5.12 -19.48
CA ALA A 85 -1.16 6.11 -20.55
C ALA A 85 -0.46 7.44 -20.17
N PRO A 86 0.37 8.04 -21.06
CA PRO A 86 0.94 9.38 -20.84
C PRO A 86 -0.13 10.44 -20.57
N GLY A 87 0.08 11.27 -19.55
CA GLY A 87 -0.85 12.32 -19.14
C GLY A 87 -2.10 11.83 -18.39
N SER A 88 -2.14 10.56 -17.98
CA SER A 88 -3.25 9.99 -17.21
C SER A 88 -2.88 9.76 -15.74
N ASP A 89 -3.89 9.45 -14.92
CA ASP A 89 -3.74 9.06 -13.51
C ASP A 89 -3.38 7.57 -13.34
N GLU A 90 -3.09 6.87 -14.44
CA GLU A 90 -2.65 5.48 -14.39
C GLU A 90 -1.23 5.37 -13.84
N ILE A 91 -1.02 4.40 -12.96
CA ILE A 91 0.26 4.18 -12.31
C ILE A 91 0.83 2.80 -12.65
N ASN A 92 2.14 2.71 -12.81
CA ASN A 92 2.82 1.41 -12.97
C ASN A 92 3.36 0.82 -11.66
N ARG A 93 3.32 1.60 -10.59
CA ARG A 93 3.84 1.21 -9.27
C ARG A 93 3.15 2.03 -8.19
N ALA A 94 2.85 1.41 -7.05
CA ALA A 94 2.41 2.07 -5.82
C ALA A 94 3.31 1.70 -4.64
N TYR A 95 3.76 2.68 -3.84
CA TYR A 95 4.71 2.48 -2.74
C TYR A 95 4.66 3.64 -1.73
N GLU A 96 5.37 3.47 -0.59
CA GLU A 96 5.48 4.48 0.46
C GLU A 96 4.11 4.96 0.97
N GLU A 97 3.29 4.00 1.41
CA GLU A 97 1.96 4.27 1.91
C GLU A 97 1.94 4.77 3.36
N GLY A 98 0.98 5.64 3.66
CA GLY A 98 0.77 6.23 4.97
C GLY A 98 -0.71 6.53 5.23
N TRP A 99 -1.10 6.39 6.49
CA TRP A 99 -2.48 6.62 6.94
C TRP A 99 -2.80 8.11 7.05
N VAL A 100 -3.94 8.52 6.47
CA VAL A 100 -4.56 9.83 6.64
C VAL A 100 -5.83 9.62 7.47
N GLY A 101 -5.70 9.67 8.80
CA GLY A 101 -6.77 9.22 9.69
C GLY A 101 -6.93 7.69 9.67
N ASN A 102 -8.14 7.20 9.96
CA ASN A 102 -8.37 5.75 10.17
C ASN A 102 -8.85 4.99 8.93
N HIS A 103 -9.37 5.69 7.91
CA HIS A 103 -10.06 5.08 6.76
C HIS A 103 -9.59 5.64 5.42
N THR A 104 -8.44 6.29 5.39
CA THR A 104 -7.87 6.85 4.16
C THR A 104 -6.38 6.58 4.15
N LEU A 105 -5.85 6.21 2.98
CA LEU A 105 -4.43 6.02 2.74
C LEU A 105 -3.95 7.02 1.68
N ALA A 106 -2.75 7.54 1.88
CA ALA A 106 -1.98 8.23 0.85
C ALA A 106 -0.77 7.35 0.47
N PHE A 107 -0.36 7.39 -0.79
CA PHE A 107 0.81 6.65 -1.27
C PHE A 107 1.38 7.30 -2.54
N ILE A 108 2.63 6.98 -2.88
CA ILE A 108 3.26 7.44 -4.11
C ILE A 108 2.95 6.47 -5.24
N GLY A 109 2.53 7.02 -6.38
CA GLY A 109 2.29 6.30 -7.62
C GLY A 109 3.16 6.84 -8.75
N ASP A 110 3.81 5.97 -9.52
CA ASP A 110 4.60 6.37 -10.69
C ASP A 110 3.69 6.48 -11.94
N THR A 111 3.40 7.71 -12.38
CA THR A 111 2.65 8.06 -13.61
C THR A 111 3.59 8.25 -14.80
N LEU A 112 3.03 8.52 -15.99
CA LEU A 112 3.78 9.02 -17.14
C LEU A 112 3.32 10.43 -17.51
N ALA A 113 4.24 11.38 -17.61
CA ALA A 113 3.98 12.69 -18.19
C ALA A 113 3.70 12.59 -19.70
N GLU A 114 3.14 13.64 -20.31
CA GLU A 114 2.82 13.67 -21.75
C GLU A 114 4.04 13.37 -22.65
N ASN A 115 5.23 13.75 -22.19
CA ASN A 115 6.50 13.50 -22.90
C ASN A 115 7.04 12.07 -22.72
N GLY A 116 6.35 11.22 -21.94
CA GLY A 116 6.72 9.83 -21.65
C GLY A 116 7.66 9.66 -20.46
N ASP A 117 8.04 10.73 -19.75
CA ASP A 117 8.86 10.62 -18.55
C ASP A 117 8.06 10.04 -17.39
N LYS A 118 8.71 9.22 -16.56
CA LYS A 118 8.11 8.72 -15.32
C LYS A 118 8.10 9.81 -14.26
N VAL A 119 6.93 10.06 -13.67
CA VAL A 119 6.75 11.07 -12.63
C VAL A 119 6.13 10.43 -11.39
N PRO A 120 6.78 10.53 -10.21
CA PRO A 120 6.16 10.09 -8.97
C PRO A 120 5.15 11.15 -8.51
N GLU A 121 3.92 10.74 -8.26
CA GLU A 121 2.82 11.58 -7.80
C GLU A 121 2.17 11.02 -6.54
N LEU A 122 1.54 11.89 -5.75
CA LEU A 122 0.84 11.50 -4.54
C LEU A 122 -0.61 11.14 -4.88
N PHE A 123 -1.04 9.96 -4.43
CA PHE A 123 -2.41 9.48 -4.55
C PHE A 123 -3.04 9.32 -3.19
N ILE A 124 -4.37 9.46 -3.14
CA ILE A 124 -5.19 9.20 -1.96
C ILE A 124 -6.29 8.20 -2.30
N VAL A 125 -6.63 7.34 -1.34
CA VAL A 125 -7.70 6.35 -1.46
C VAL A 125 -8.51 6.27 -0.18
N ASP A 126 -9.83 6.39 -0.32
CA ASP A 126 -10.78 6.20 0.76
C ASP A 126 -11.20 4.73 0.85
N LEU A 127 -11.30 4.22 2.08
CA LEU A 127 -11.54 2.81 2.38
C LEU A 127 -13.00 2.57 2.80
N PRO A 128 -13.53 1.36 2.55
CA PRO A 128 -14.88 1.00 2.97
C PRO A 128 -15.05 1.10 4.49
N GLN A 129 -16.23 1.55 4.92
CA GLN A 129 -16.54 1.74 6.35
C GLN A 129 -17.04 0.47 7.03
N ASP A 130 -17.57 -0.49 6.27
CA ASP A 130 -18.18 -1.72 6.79
C ASP A 130 -17.70 -2.97 6.05
N GLU A 131 -17.89 -4.12 6.69
CA GLU A 131 -17.47 -5.43 6.18
C GLU A 131 -18.03 -5.73 4.79
N ALA A 132 -19.28 -5.33 4.51
CA ALA A 132 -19.92 -5.57 3.22
C ALA A 132 -19.14 -4.85 2.10
N GLY A 133 -18.77 -3.59 2.32
CA GLY A 133 -17.96 -2.82 1.38
C GLY A 133 -16.58 -3.43 1.14
N TRP A 134 -15.92 -3.97 2.17
CA TRP A 134 -14.63 -4.67 2.03
C TRP A 134 -14.71 -5.97 1.23
N LYS A 135 -15.87 -6.63 1.24
CA LYS A 135 -16.09 -7.93 0.59
C LYS A 135 -16.83 -7.81 -0.75
N GLN A 136 -17.25 -6.62 -1.14
CA GLN A 136 -17.97 -6.37 -2.39
C GLN A 136 -16.99 -6.27 -3.58
N PRO A 137 -17.04 -7.19 -4.56
CA PRO A 137 -16.27 -7.04 -5.79
C PRO A 137 -16.79 -5.87 -6.62
N GLY A 138 -15.87 -5.13 -7.25
CA GLY A 138 -16.19 -4.12 -8.26
C GLY A 138 -16.30 -4.73 -9.66
N GLY A 139 -15.76 -4.03 -10.67
CA GLY A 139 -15.74 -4.52 -12.06
C GLY A 139 -14.83 -5.73 -12.33
N ALA A 140 -14.04 -6.16 -11.34
CA ALA A 140 -13.15 -7.32 -11.43
C ALA A 140 -13.07 -8.06 -10.09
N PRO A 141 -12.65 -9.35 -10.07
CA PRO A 141 -12.64 -10.16 -8.85
C PRO A 141 -11.63 -9.67 -7.80
N LEU A 142 -12.03 -9.67 -6.52
CA LEU A 142 -11.15 -9.35 -5.39
C LEU A 142 -9.96 -10.31 -5.27
N ALA A 143 -10.11 -11.55 -5.73
CA ALA A 143 -9.03 -12.55 -5.75
C ALA A 143 -8.15 -12.48 -7.02
N GLY A 144 -8.55 -11.64 -7.98
CA GLY A 144 -7.99 -11.57 -9.33
C GLY A 144 -8.26 -12.84 -10.15
N THR A 145 -7.59 -12.96 -11.30
CA THR A 145 -7.64 -14.16 -12.15
C THR A 145 -6.23 -14.68 -12.43
N ALA A 146 -6.11 -15.79 -13.17
CA ALA A 146 -4.81 -16.30 -13.62
C ALA A 146 -4.04 -15.27 -14.47
N THR A 147 -4.75 -14.28 -15.03
CA THR A 147 -4.22 -13.27 -15.95
C THR A 147 -4.31 -11.82 -15.45
N THR A 148 -5.04 -11.54 -14.38
CA THR A 148 -5.28 -10.15 -13.92
C THR A 148 -5.07 -10.04 -12.42
N MET A 149 -4.53 -8.90 -11.96
CA MET A 149 -4.31 -8.60 -10.53
C MET A 149 -5.59 -8.75 -9.69
N PRO A 150 -5.46 -9.02 -8.38
CA PRO A 150 -6.55 -8.80 -7.43
C PRO A 150 -7.09 -7.38 -7.56
N ALA A 151 -8.40 -7.23 -7.73
CA ALA A 151 -9.00 -5.92 -7.87
C ALA A 151 -9.38 -5.31 -6.51
N PRO A 152 -9.31 -3.97 -6.36
CA PRO A 152 -9.88 -3.31 -5.20
C PRO A 152 -11.39 -3.51 -5.06
N PRO A 153 -11.93 -3.38 -3.82
CA PRO A 153 -13.36 -3.39 -3.58
C PRO A 153 -14.14 -2.37 -4.40
N ALA A 154 -15.44 -2.62 -4.55
CA ALA A 154 -16.33 -1.71 -5.25
C ALA A 154 -16.27 -0.30 -4.61
N GLY A 155 -16.17 0.74 -5.45
CA GLY A 155 -16.05 2.13 -5.01
C GLY A 155 -14.66 2.53 -4.50
N VAL A 156 -13.74 1.57 -4.29
CA VAL A 156 -12.34 1.87 -3.92
C VAL A 156 -11.54 2.15 -5.18
N SER A 157 -11.04 3.37 -5.28
CA SER A 157 -10.15 3.81 -6.35
C SER A 157 -9.18 4.84 -5.81
N GLN A 158 -7.92 4.74 -6.23
CA GLN A 158 -6.99 5.83 -6.00
C GLN A 158 -7.37 7.03 -6.88
N ARG A 159 -7.03 8.22 -6.40
CA ARG A 159 -7.17 9.50 -7.11
C ARG A 159 -5.96 10.40 -6.80
N PRO A 160 -5.52 11.25 -7.74
CA PRO A 160 -4.44 12.19 -7.46
C PRO A 160 -4.77 13.04 -6.22
N PHE A 161 -3.74 13.31 -5.42
CA PHE A 161 -3.85 14.19 -4.28
C PHE A 161 -3.50 15.61 -4.70
N ASP A 162 -4.53 16.45 -4.82
CA ASP A 162 -4.33 17.88 -5.02
C ASP A 162 -3.90 18.53 -3.71
N LEU A 163 -2.61 18.89 -3.61
CA LEU A 163 -2.07 19.72 -2.51
C LEU A 163 -2.75 21.10 -2.44
N HIS A 164 -3.37 21.53 -3.54
CA HIS A 164 -4.12 22.77 -3.66
C HIS A 164 -5.53 22.48 -4.17
N PRO A 165 -6.47 22.04 -3.30
CA PRO A 165 -7.86 21.99 -3.72
C PRO A 165 -8.29 23.39 -4.19
N PRO A 166 -9.16 23.51 -5.22
CA PRO A 166 -9.70 24.80 -5.60
C PRO A 166 -10.35 25.43 -4.37
N SER A 167 -9.83 26.58 -3.96
CA SER A 167 -10.34 27.31 -2.81
C SER A 167 -11.82 27.64 -3.05
N PRO A 168 -12.75 27.28 -2.15
CA PRO A 168 -14.12 27.75 -2.24
C PRO A 168 -14.15 29.21 -1.76
N LEU A 169 -13.65 30.14 -2.57
CA LEU A 169 -13.83 31.57 -2.38
C LEU A 169 -14.36 32.19 -3.66
N PRO A 170 -15.57 32.79 -3.63
CA PRO A 170 -16.03 33.63 -4.72
C PRO A 170 -15.28 34.95 -4.67
N GLY A 171 -14.62 35.31 -5.77
CA GLY A 171 -14.26 36.70 -6.06
C GLY A 171 -12.77 37.05 -5.92
N THR A 172 -12.28 37.66 -7.01
CA THR A 172 -11.11 38.55 -7.11
C THR A 172 -9.71 37.96 -6.93
N GLY A 173 -9.13 37.56 -8.07
CA GLY A 173 -7.98 38.25 -8.63
C GLY A 173 -6.65 38.18 -7.86
N GLU A 174 -5.86 37.16 -8.15
CA GLU A 174 -4.50 37.25 -8.72
C GLU A 174 -3.87 35.85 -8.67
N ARG A 175 -3.31 35.42 -9.80
CA ARG A 175 -2.67 34.11 -9.95
C ARG A 175 -1.17 34.29 -9.67
N PRO A 176 -0.55 33.63 -8.66
CA PRO A 176 0.89 33.70 -8.52
C PRO A 176 1.57 32.91 -9.65
N ALA A 177 2.66 33.43 -10.19
CA ALA A 177 3.47 32.77 -11.22
C ALA A 177 4.15 31.50 -10.68
N PRO A 178 4.43 30.50 -11.54
CA PRO A 178 5.03 29.24 -11.11
C PRO A 178 6.48 29.42 -10.62
N LEU A 179 6.83 28.68 -9.55
CA LEU A 179 8.16 28.62 -8.96
C LEU A 179 9.16 27.97 -9.93
N GLY A 180 9.98 28.81 -10.57
CA GLY A 180 11.04 28.37 -11.47
C GLY A 180 11.99 29.50 -11.85
N ALA A 181 12.75 30.02 -10.89
CA ALA A 181 13.95 30.81 -11.19
C ALA A 181 14.99 30.66 -10.06
N ARG A 182 16.18 30.20 -10.43
CA ARG A 182 17.36 30.04 -9.59
C ARG A 182 17.77 31.35 -8.94
N GLN A 183 18.22 31.29 -7.68
CA GLN A 183 19.32 32.10 -7.13
C GLN A 183 19.90 31.40 -5.88
N SER A 184 21.22 31.26 -5.84
CA SER A 184 22.04 30.90 -4.67
C SER A 184 22.94 32.11 -4.35
N PRO A 185 23.67 32.15 -3.21
CA PRO A 185 23.37 31.72 -1.84
C PRO A 185 23.47 32.90 -0.84
N GLY A 186 22.93 32.75 0.37
CA GLY A 186 23.12 33.69 1.47
C GLY A 186 22.59 33.16 2.80
N ASP A 187 23.51 32.61 3.58
CA ASP A 187 23.60 32.54 5.04
C ASP A 187 22.34 32.32 5.90
N GLY A 188 22.29 31.10 6.47
CA GLY A 188 22.08 30.86 7.90
C GLY A 188 20.67 31.03 8.48
N ASP A 189 19.92 29.93 8.60
CA ASP A 189 19.69 29.34 9.93
C ASP A 189 19.17 27.89 9.84
N SER A 190 19.56 27.09 10.82
CA SER A 190 19.43 25.62 10.86
C SER A 190 18.04 25.14 11.27
N LEU A 191 17.45 24.24 10.46
CA LEU A 191 16.48 23.23 10.94
C LEU A 191 16.90 21.85 10.42
N SER A 192 17.95 21.32 11.04
CA SER A 192 18.20 19.89 11.07
C SER A 192 17.43 19.30 12.26
N ASP A 193 16.72 18.21 12.01
CA ASP A 193 16.57 17.02 12.89
C ASP A 193 15.14 16.48 12.94
N ALA A 194 14.77 15.68 11.93
CA ALA A 194 13.71 14.69 12.03
C ALA A 194 14.09 13.41 11.27
N ARG A 195 15.35 12.99 11.43
CA ARG A 195 15.76 11.61 11.18
C ARG A 195 16.09 11.03 12.53
N ARG A 196 15.29 10.05 12.97
CA ARG A 196 15.69 8.85 13.74
C ARG A 196 14.62 8.47 14.75
N ARG A 197 13.77 7.53 14.35
CA ARG A 197 13.26 6.42 15.18
C ARG A 197 12.68 5.35 14.26
N ARG A 198 13.56 4.64 13.55
CA ARG A 198 13.25 3.30 13.06
C ARG A 198 13.13 2.41 14.29
N ARG A 199 11.92 2.14 14.76
CA ARG A 199 11.67 0.94 15.57
C ARG A 199 11.37 -0.17 14.58
N SER A 200 12.29 -1.11 14.47
CA SER A 200 12.06 -2.39 13.84
C SER A 200 10.84 -3.03 14.51
N ALA A 201 9.70 -3.05 13.82
CA ALA A 201 8.56 -3.85 14.23
C ALA A 201 8.79 -5.27 13.68
N ALA A 202 8.89 -6.23 14.59
CA ALA A 202 9.01 -7.64 14.26
C ALA A 202 7.79 -8.11 13.44
N VAL A 203 8.08 -8.98 12.49
CA VAL A 203 7.12 -9.72 11.66
C VAL A 203 5.99 -10.28 12.52
N ALA A 204 4.75 -9.88 12.24
CA ALA A 204 3.56 -10.51 12.82
C ALA A 204 3.34 -11.89 12.18
N TYR A 205 4.06 -12.89 12.67
CA TYR A 205 3.79 -14.30 12.43
C TYR A 205 2.94 -14.84 13.60
N PHE A 206 1.68 -15.21 13.35
CA PHE A 206 0.77 -15.77 14.37
C PHE A 206 0.26 -17.16 13.96
N PRO A 207 1.00 -18.25 14.23
CA PRO A 207 0.48 -19.60 14.18
C PRO A 207 -0.35 -19.90 15.44
N ARG A 208 -1.38 -20.74 15.27
CA ARG A 208 -2.35 -21.08 16.31
C ARG A 208 -1.78 -22.10 17.31
N ARG A 209 -1.63 -21.69 18.58
CA ARG A 209 -1.51 -22.45 19.86
C ARG A 209 -0.31 -23.40 20.10
N GLY A 210 0.41 -23.16 21.21
CA GLY A 210 1.20 -24.17 21.94
C GLY A 210 2.04 -23.62 23.13
N ARG A 211 1.50 -23.77 24.36
CA ARG A 211 2.09 -23.69 25.73
C ARG A 211 3.23 -22.69 26.09
N ALA A 212 2.97 -21.93 27.15
CA ALA A 212 3.86 -20.98 27.81
C ALA A 212 5.12 -21.62 28.45
N ALA A 213 6.26 -20.97 28.25
CA ALA A 213 7.36 -20.92 29.19
C ALA A 213 8.02 -19.53 29.06
N ALA A 214 7.99 -18.75 30.13
CA ALA A 214 8.64 -17.44 30.19
C ALA A 214 10.16 -17.64 30.28
N VAL A 215 10.93 -16.94 29.45
CA VAL A 215 12.38 -16.77 29.63
C VAL A 215 12.71 -15.28 29.61
N ASP A 216 13.30 -14.85 30.72
CA ASP A 216 13.72 -13.50 31.07
C ASP A 216 14.82 -12.98 30.11
N ALA A 217 14.60 -11.78 29.55
CA ALA A 217 15.47 -11.12 28.59
C ALA A 217 16.43 -10.10 29.22
N SER A 218 16.84 -10.29 30.48
CA SER A 218 17.83 -9.44 31.16
C SER A 218 19.30 -9.81 30.91
N ARG A 219 19.60 -10.83 30.09
CA ARG A 219 20.98 -11.23 29.75
C ARG A 219 21.13 -11.53 28.28
N VAL A 220 21.58 -10.55 27.49
CA VAL A 220 22.68 -10.66 26.51
C VAL A 220 23.02 -9.22 26.08
N GLY A 221 24.09 -8.67 26.65
CA GLY A 221 24.72 -7.45 26.14
C GLY A 221 25.68 -7.80 25.01
N TYR A 222 25.75 -6.96 23.98
CA TYR A 222 26.84 -6.98 23.00
C TYR A 222 27.63 -5.67 23.07
N PRO A 223 28.98 -5.74 23.05
CA PRO A 223 29.84 -4.58 23.19
C PRO A 223 29.97 -3.78 21.88
N VAL A 224 30.15 -2.48 22.05
CA VAL A 224 30.57 -1.50 21.03
C VAL A 224 32.10 -1.55 20.88
N GLY A 225 32.63 -1.50 19.66
CA GLY A 225 34.05 -1.20 19.45
C GLY A 225 34.60 -1.46 18.04
N VAL A 226 34.95 -0.34 17.38
CA VAL A 226 35.81 -0.08 16.20
C VAL A 226 35.37 -0.60 14.83
#